data_AF-A0A820Q7W3-F1
#
_entry.id   AF-A0A820Q7W3-F1
#
_cell.length_a   1.000
_cell.length_b   1.000
_cell.length_c   1.000
_cell.angle_alpha   90.00
_cell.angle_beta   90.00
_cell.angle_gamma   90.00
#
_symmetry.space_group_name_H-M   'P 1'
#
loop_
_entity.id
_entity.type
_entity.pdbx_description
1 polymer ?
#
loop_
_entity_poly.entity_id
_entity_poly.type
_entity_poly.pdbx_seq_one_letter_code
_entity_poly.pdbx_strand_id
1 'polypeptide(L)'
;TFIVIKRGHYYKVNVLDNNGDLLPAEQIAAMMKYLSEDLNEEENQYPFGYFTPDKRDRWATIRTQIEILSEHNKQMFKEIDSSIMVVCLDEDDLSKLERSRSKQQLADYVSGRYLCYNAVNRWYDKSFNMIMLSDGTLGLHCEHSWGDGVALLRFCNDIDK
;
A
#
# COMPACT_ATOMS: atom_id res chain seq x y z
N THR A 1 2.34 7.78 11.65
CA THR A 1 3.08 6.67 11.00
C THR A 1 2.41 6.37 9.68
N PHE A 2 3.09 5.70 8.76
CA PHE A 2 2.46 5.00 7.65
C PHE A 2 2.86 3.52 7.66
N ILE A 3 2.13 2.67 6.93
CA ILE A 3 2.48 1.26 6.76
C ILE A 3 3.06 1.06 5.38
N VAL A 4 4.12 0.27 5.27
CA VAL A 4 4.67 -0.23 4.01
C VAL A 4 4.29 -1.69 3.85
N ILE A 5 3.84 -2.10 2.68
CA ILE A 5 3.60 -3.50 2.33
C ILE A 5 4.56 -3.91 1.21
N LYS A 6 5.34 -4.96 1.44
CA LYS A 6 6.23 -5.59 0.45
C LYS A 6 6.14 -7.10 0.59
N ARG A 7 5.86 -7.79 -0.51
CA ARG A 7 5.74 -9.26 -0.57
C ARG A 7 4.80 -9.85 0.50
N GLY A 8 3.74 -9.11 0.84
CA GLY A 8 2.74 -9.53 1.82
C GLY A 8 3.14 -9.33 3.29
N HIS A 9 4.29 -8.70 3.55
CA HIS A 9 4.74 -8.29 4.87
C HIS A 9 4.40 -6.82 5.11
N TYR A 10 4.09 -6.48 6.36
CA TYR A 10 3.65 -5.15 6.78
C TYR A 10 4.70 -4.53 7.71
N TYR A 11 5.16 -3.33 7.38
CA TYR A 11 6.17 -2.61 8.15
C TYR A 11 5.63 -1.26 8.59
N LYS A 12 5.74 -0.97 9.89
CA LYS A 12 5.38 0.34 10.43
C LYS A 12 6.55 1.30 10.29
N VAL A 13 6.30 2.42 9.60
CA VAL A 13 7.27 3.50 9.46
C VAL A 13 6.82 4.70 10.28
N ASN A 14 7.66 5.08 11.23
CA ASN A 14 7.49 6.32 12.00
C ASN A 14 8.02 7.48 11.16
N VAL A 15 7.21 8.54 11.05
CA VAL A 15 7.58 9.80 10.37
C VAL A 15 7.68 10.96 11.33
N LEU A 16 7.34 10.71 12.60
CA LEU A 16 7.44 11.68 13.68
C LEU A 16 8.45 11.15 14.70
N ASP A 17 9.21 12.05 15.30
CA ASP A 17 10.08 11.74 16.43
C ASP A 17 9.28 11.64 17.75
N ASN A 18 9.98 11.49 18.88
CA ASN A 18 9.34 11.39 20.20
C ASN A 18 8.71 12.71 20.68
N ASN A 19 9.06 13.84 20.07
CA ASN A 19 8.48 15.16 20.36
C ASN A 19 7.25 15.45 19.47
N GLY A 20 7.01 14.63 18.45
CA GLY A 20 5.93 14.81 17.48
C GLY A 20 6.35 15.63 16.25
N ASP A 21 7.65 15.92 16.09
CA ASP A 21 8.19 16.64 14.95
C ASP A 21 8.45 15.69 13.78
N LEU A 22 8.30 16.19 12.54
CA LEU A 22 8.60 15.41 11.34
C LEU A 22 10.08 15.03 11.30
N LEU A 23 10.33 13.74 11.04
CA LEU A 23 11.68 13.26 10.77
C LEU A 23 12.25 13.91 9.50
N PRO A 24 13.58 14.15 9.43
CA PRO A 24 14.23 14.62 8.23
C PRO A 24 13.94 13.72 7.02
N ALA A 25 13.76 14.32 5.85
CA ALA A 25 13.42 13.62 4.62
C ALA A 25 14.47 12.54 4.28
N GLU A 26 15.74 12.78 4.57
CA GLU A 26 16.84 11.85 4.34
C GLU A 26 16.69 10.58 5.19
N GLN A 27 16.17 10.69 6.41
CA GLN A 27 15.92 9.53 7.26
C GLN A 27 14.75 8.70 6.73
N ILE A 28 13.67 9.36 6.33
CA ILE A 28 12.51 8.69 5.72
C ILE A 28 12.93 8.00 4.41
N ALA A 29 13.71 8.67 3.57
CA ALA A 29 14.26 8.10 2.35
C ALA A 29 15.17 6.91 2.62
N ALA A 30 16.03 6.97 3.65
CA ALA A 30 16.86 5.84 4.04
C ALA A 30 16.03 4.63 4.52
N MET A 31 14.96 4.86 5.30
CA MET A 31 14.04 3.80 5.71
C MET A 31 13.32 3.18 4.50
N MET A 32 12.83 4.01 3.58
CA MET A 32 12.18 3.53 2.35
C MET A 32 13.14 2.73 1.47
N LYS A 33 14.38 3.22 1.30
CA LYS A 33 15.43 2.53 0.57
C LYS A 33 15.75 1.16 1.18
N TYR A 34 15.88 1.09 2.50
CA TYR A 34 16.10 -0.18 3.18
C TYR A 34 14.96 -1.16 2.90
N LEU A 35 13.70 -0.71 3.01
CA LEU A 35 12.54 -1.55 2.75
C LEU A 35 12.45 -1.98 1.27
N SER A 36 12.81 -1.12 0.31
CA SER A 36 12.72 -1.42 -1.12
C SER A 36 13.88 -2.27 -1.64
N GLU A 37 15.12 -1.97 -1.26
CA GLU A 37 16.33 -2.53 -1.86
C GLU A 37 17.05 -3.54 -0.95
N ASP A 38 17.26 -3.18 0.32
CA ASP A 38 18.15 -3.95 1.20
C ASP A 38 17.43 -5.12 1.88
N LEU A 39 16.14 -4.94 2.20
CA LEU A 39 15.33 -5.97 2.84
C LEU A 39 14.91 -7.03 1.81
N ASN A 40 15.53 -8.20 1.90
CA ASN A 40 15.28 -9.34 1.02
C ASN A 40 14.59 -10.48 1.79
N GLU A 41 13.30 -10.32 2.05
CA GLU A 41 12.45 -11.38 2.61
C GLU A 41 11.77 -12.17 1.49
N GLU A 42 11.58 -13.47 1.71
CA GLU A 42 10.75 -14.31 0.85
C GLU A 42 9.27 -13.88 0.94
N GLU A 43 8.47 -14.27 -0.04
CA GLU A 43 7.04 -13.99 -0.05
C GLU A 43 6.35 -14.54 1.21
N ASN A 44 5.51 -13.71 1.82
CA ASN A 44 4.69 -14.14 2.93
C ASN A 44 3.72 -15.22 2.45
N GLN A 45 3.78 -16.41 3.05
CA GLN A 45 2.90 -17.53 2.74
C GLN A 45 1.43 -17.27 3.11
N TYR A 46 1.18 -16.34 4.05
CA TYR A 46 -0.15 -16.05 4.59
C TYR A 46 -0.42 -14.54 4.64
N PRO A 47 -0.49 -13.84 3.49
CA PRO A 47 -0.65 -12.39 3.48
C PRO A 47 -2.11 -12.01 3.76
N PHE A 48 -2.31 -11.11 4.72
CA PHE A 48 -3.65 -10.66 5.13
C PHE A 48 -4.39 -9.85 4.06
N GLY A 49 -3.67 -9.26 3.11
CA GLY A 49 -4.24 -8.42 2.06
C GLY A 49 -5.33 -9.13 1.23
N TYR A 50 -5.23 -10.46 1.06
CA TYR A 50 -6.22 -11.27 0.34
C TYR A 50 -7.63 -11.26 0.92
N PHE A 51 -7.80 -10.91 2.19
CA PHE A 51 -9.12 -10.86 2.81
C PHE A 51 -9.85 -9.54 2.56
N THR A 52 -9.11 -8.45 2.37
CA THR A 52 -9.68 -7.10 2.20
C THR A 52 -10.54 -6.90 0.93
N PRO A 53 -10.33 -7.60 -0.20
CA PRO A 53 -11.23 -7.51 -1.36
C PRO A 53 -12.43 -8.49 -1.29
N ASP A 54 -12.54 -9.32 -0.25
CA ASP A 54 -13.66 -10.27 -0.12
C ASP A 54 -14.99 -9.53 0.14
N LYS A 55 -16.11 -10.24 0.03
CA LYS A 55 -17.45 -9.73 0.36
C LYS A 55 -17.43 -9.15 1.78
N ARG A 56 -17.99 -7.94 1.94
CA ARG A 56 -17.96 -7.18 3.21
C ARG A 56 -18.38 -8.00 4.43
N ASP A 57 -19.47 -8.75 4.34
CA ASP A 57 -19.97 -9.58 5.45
C ASP A 57 -18.99 -10.70 5.84
N ARG A 58 -18.37 -11.32 4.83
CA ARG A 58 -17.38 -12.38 5.02
C ARG A 58 -16.09 -11.82 5.60
N TRP A 59 -15.60 -10.71 5.05
CA TRP A 59 -14.41 -10.03 5.56
C TRP A 59 -14.62 -9.57 7.01
N ALA A 60 -15.75 -8.94 7.35
CA ALA A 60 -16.06 -8.53 8.71
C ALA A 60 -16.01 -9.70 9.71
N THR A 61 -16.55 -10.85 9.31
CA THR A 61 -16.52 -12.09 10.10
C THR A 61 -15.09 -12.59 10.29
N ILE A 62 -14.33 -12.73 9.19
CA ILE A 62 -12.94 -13.21 9.20
C ILE A 62 -12.04 -12.29 10.04
N ARG A 63 -12.16 -10.98 9.86
CA ARG A 63 -11.40 -9.98 10.61
C ARG A 63 -11.62 -10.12 12.11
N THR A 64 -12.88 -10.20 12.54
CA THR A 64 -13.24 -10.39 13.95
C THR A 64 -12.64 -11.67 14.51
N GLN A 65 -12.68 -12.77 13.75
CA GLN A 65 -12.05 -14.03 14.15
C GLN A 65 -10.54 -13.88 14.33
N ILE A 66 -9.85 -13.25 13.37
CA ILE A 66 -8.39 -13.01 13.43
C ILE A 66 -8.01 -12.15 14.64
N GLU A 67 -8.82 -11.14 14.98
CA GLU A 67 -8.62 -10.28 16.16
C GLU A 67 -8.77 -11.06 17.47
N ILE A 68 -9.75 -11.96 17.56
CA ILE A 68 -9.99 -12.80 18.75
C ILE A 68 -8.86 -13.82 18.97
N LEU A 69 -8.22 -14.29 17.89
CA LEU A 69 -7.14 -15.29 17.98
C LEU A 69 -5.87 -14.75 18.66
N SER A 70 -5.62 -13.44 18.61
CA SER A 70 -4.40 -12.86 19.18
C SER A 70 -4.51 -11.37 19.39
N GLU A 71 -4.14 -10.89 20.59
CA GLU A 71 -4.02 -9.45 20.87
C GLU A 71 -2.99 -8.77 19.94
N HIS A 72 -1.98 -9.51 19.50
CA HIS A 72 -1.01 -9.00 18.52
C HIS A 72 -1.69 -8.70 17.17
N ASN A 73 -2.56 -9.59 16.68
CA ASN A 73 -3.29 -9.37 15.42
C ASN A 73 -4.22 -8.16 15.52
N LYS A 74 -4.93 -8.05 16.65
CA LYS A 74 -5.80 -6.92 16.94
C LYS A 74 -5.04 -5.61 16.95
N GLN A 75 -3.88 -5.57 17.62
CA GLN A 75 -3.01 -4.41 17.60
C GLN A 75 -2.50 -4.11 16.19
N MET A 76 -2.19 -5.13 15.38
CA MET A 76 -1.75 -4.93 14.00
C MET A 76 -2.82 -4.28 13.13
N PHE A 77 -4.06 -4.75 13.17
CA PHE A 77 -5.14 -4.08 12.43
C PHE A 77 -5.37 -2.66 12.92
N LYS A 78 -5.28 -2.41 14.23
CA LYS A 78 -5.36 -1.04 14.77
C LYS A 78 -4.25 -0.15 14.21
N GLU A 79 -3.02 -0.65 14.08
CA GLU A 79 -1.91 0.10 13.50
C GLU A 79 -2.11 0.40 12.01
N ILE A 80 -2.62 -0.58 11.23
CA ILE A 80 -2.93 -0.38 9.82
C ILE A 80 -4.06 0.65 9.65
N ASP A 81 -5.15 0.51 10.39
CA ASP A 81 -6.31 1.39 10.32
C ASP A 81 -5.97 2.83 10.74
N SER A 82 -5.17 3.00 11.79
CA SER A 82 -4.78 4.32 12.31
C SER A 82 -3.60 4.98 11.58
N SER A 83 -2.92 4.26 10.70
CA SER A 83 -1.84 4.83 9.88
C SER A 83 -2.35 5.97 8.98
N ILE A 84 -1.46 6.84 8.50
CA ILE A 84 -1.87 7.94 7.61
C ILE A 84 -2.25 7.39 6.23
N MET A 85 -1.46 6.45 5.73
CA MET A 85 -1.61 5.81 4.43
C MET A 85 -0.92 4.44 4.44
N VAL A 86 -1.19 3.66 3.41
CA VAL A 86 -0.45 2.44 3.09
C VAL A 86 0.40 2.70 1.85
N VAL A 87 1.68 2.33 1.89
CA VAL A 87 2.60 2.38 0.75
C VAL A 87 2.87 0.94 0.29
N CYS A 88 2.63 0.65 -0.97
CA CYS A 88 2.78 -0.68 -1.56
C CYS A 88 4.03 -0.68 -2.45
N LEU A 89 5.00 -1.55 -2.13
CA LEU A 89 6.20 -1.74 -2.93
C LEU A 89 5.99 -2.94 -3.86
N ASP A 90 5.61 -2.65 -5.10
CA ASP A 90 5.36 -3.65 -6.13
C ASP A 90 6.60 -3.83 -7.01
N GLU A 91 6.91 -5.08 -7.32
CA GLU A 91 8.09 -5.46 -8.11
C GLU A 91 7.80 -5.48 -9.62
N ASP A 92 6.62 -5.00 -10.01
CA ASP A 92 6.27 -4.77 -11.41
C ASP A 92 7.13 -3.68 -12.03
N ASP A 93 7.38 -3.80 -13.33
CA ASP A 93 8.23 -2.91 -14.12
C ASP A 93 7.50 -2.64 -15.45
N LEU A 94 6.91 -1.45 -15.58
CA LEU A 94 6.15 -1.04 -16.75
C LEU A 94 7.03 -0.85 -17.98
N SER A 95 8.30 -0.44 -17.78
CA SER A 95 9.25 -0.23 -18.88
C SER A 95 9.48 -1.50 -19.73
N LYS A 96 9.33 -2.69 -19.12
CA LYS A 96 9.43 -3.98 -19.81
C LYS A 96 8.23 -4.27 -20.72
N LEU A 97 7.09 -3.61 -20.50
CA LEU A 97 5.82 -3.87 -21.20
C LEU A 97 5.58 -2.95 -22.39
N GLU A 98 6.26 -1.80 -22.44
CA GLU A 98 6.06 -0.76 -23.46
C GLU A 98 6.45 -1.19 -24.89
N ARG A 99 7.29 -2.22 -25.04
CA ARG A 99 7.92 -2.54 -26.34
C ARG A 99 6.98 -3.15 -27.41
N SER A 100 5.75 -3.57 -27.08
CA SER A 100 4.87 -4.21 -28.08
C SER A 100 3.36 -3.93 -27.97
N ARG A 101 2.92 -2.96 -27.15
CA ARG A 101 1.50 -2.74 -26.86
C ARG A 101 0.96 -1.43 -27.42
N SER A 102 -0.32 -1.42 -27.78
CA SER A 102 -1.03 -0.18 -28.12
C SER A 102 -1.24 0.68 -26.87
N LYS A 103 -1.48 1.99 -27.06
CA LYS A 103 -1.78 2.92 -25.95
C LYS A 103 -2.92 2.44 -25.07
N GLN A 104 -3.98 1.89 -25.66
CA GLN A 104 -5.13 1.36 -24.91
C GLN A 104 -4.76 0.15 -24.06
N GLN A 105 -4.01 -0.81 -24.64
CA GLN A 105 -3.56 -1.99 -23.92
C GLN A 105 -2.64 -1.64 -22.75
N LEU A 106 -1.84 -0.58 -22.89
CA LEU A 106 -1.02 -0.06 -21.80
C LEU A 106 -1.90 0.55 -20.71
N ALA A 107 -2.88 1.39 -21.07
CA ALA A 107 -3.80 2.00 -20.12
C ALA A 107 -4.62 0.96 -19.33
N ASP A 108 -5.16 -0.05 -20.00
CA ASP A 108 -5.92 -1.13 -19.35
C ASP A 108 -5.03 -1.94 -18.41
N TYR A 109 -3.79 -2.23 -18.84
CA TYR A 109 -2.82 -2.95 -18.04
C TYR A 109 -2.44 -2.17 -16.77
N VAL A 110 -2.10 -0.90 -16.93
CA VAL A 110 -1.76 0.00 -15.84
C VAL A 110 -2.93 0.12 -14.86
N SER A 111 -4.14 0.36 -15.39
CA SER A 111 -5.35 0.47 -14.57
C SER A 111 -5.60 -0.80 -13.76
N GLY A 112 -5.47 -1.98 -14.37
CA GLY A 112 -5.63 -3.25 -13.67
C GLY A 112 -4.62 -3.45 -12.53
N ARG A 113 -3.36 -3.02 -12.72
CA ARG A 113 -2.29 -3.11 -11.70
C ARG A 113 -2.58 -2.27 -10.47
N TYR A 114 -3.09 -1.06 -10.68
CA TYR A 114 -3.44 -0.17 -9.58
C TYR A 114 -4.79 -0.51 -8.94
N LEU A 115 -5.75 -1.05 -9.70
CA LEU A 115 -7.09 -1.34 -9.19
C LEU A 115 -7.18 -2.61 -8.35
N CYS A 116 -6.74 -3.77 -8.86
CA CYS A 116 -7.04 -5.04 -8.19
C CYS A 116 -6.00 -6.16 -8.33
N TYR A 117 -4.91 -5.94 -9.07
CA TYR A 117 -4.01 -7.03 -9.45
C TYR A 117 -3.30 -7.71 -8.26
N ASN A 118 -2.70 -6.93 -7.35
CA ASN A 118 -1.79 -7.47 -6.34
C ASN A 118 -2.39 -7.42 -4.94
N ALA A 119 -3.42 -8.22 -4.64
CA ALA A 119 -4.03 -8.22 -3.30
C ALA A 119 -3.04 -8.57 -2.16
N VAL A 120 -1.89 -9.21 -2.46
CA VAL A 120 -0.83 -9.49 -1.47
C VAL A 120 -0.25 -8.20 -0.91
N ASN A 121 0.01 -7.21 -1.76
CA ASN A 121 0.59 -5.93 -1.38
C ASN A 121 -0.45 -4.81 -1.26
N ARG A 122 -1.68 -5.10 -0.84
CA ARG A 122 -2.74 -4.08 -0.73
C ARG A 122 -3.47 -4.17 0.59
N TRP A 123 -4.03 -3.03 1.00
CA TRP A 123 -5.05 -2.96 2.05
C TRP A 123 -6.24 -2.17 1.53
N TYR A 124 -7.22 -2.86 0.92
CA TYR A 124 -8.33 -2.20 0.23
C TYR A 124 -9.29 -1.43 1.16
N ASP A 125 -9.26 -1.72 2.47
CA ASP A 125 -9.98 -0.96 3.49
C ASP A 125 -9.31 0.39 3.82
N LYS A 126 -8.07 0.62 3.39
CA LYS A 126 -7.39 1.90 3.66
C LYS A 126 -7.99 2.98 2.78
N SER A 127 -8.22 4.15 3.36
CA SER A 127 -8.59 5.39 2.67
C SER A 127 -7.89 5.53 1.31
N PHE A 128 -6.56 5.42 1.29
CA PHE A 128 -5.82 5.26 0.05
C PHE A 128 -4.53 4.46 0.26
N ASN A 129 -4.12 3.78 -0.81
CA ASN A 129 -2.86 3.07 -0.95
C ASN A 129 -2.02 3.81 -2.00
N MET A 130 -0.78 4.14 -1.67
CA MET A 130 0.22 4.68 -2.57
C MET A 130 1.08 3.53 -3.11
N ILE A 131 0.98 3.27 -4.40
CA ILE A 131 1.58 2.10 -5.04
C ILE A 131 2.79 2.55 -5.84
N MET A 132 3.97 2.07 -5.45
CA MET A 132 5.24 2.35 -6.09
C MET A 132 5.73 1.09 -6.80
N LEU A 133 5.99 1.22 -8.09
CA LEU A 133 6.54 0.14 -8.92
C LEU A 133 8.07 0.19 -8.90
N SER A 134 8.71 -0.91 -9.30
CA SER A 134 10.18 -1.04 -9.29
C SER A 134 10.89 -0.09 -10.27
N ASP A 135 10.18 0.40 -11.29
CA ASP A 135 10.68 1.42 -12.22
C ASP A 135 10.50 2.86 -11.73
N GLY A 136 9.97 3.04 -10.50
CA GLY A 136 9.69 4.33 -9.90
C GLY A 136 8.31 4.90 -10.23
N THR A 137 7.49 4.23 -11.04
CA THR A 137 6.13 4.69 -11.35
C THR A 137 5.27 4.67 -10.09
N LEU A 138 4.59 5.80 -9.83
CA LEU A 138 3.68 5.98 -8.71
C LEU A 138 2.22 5.98 -9.18
N GLY A 139 1.35 5.33 -8.43
CA GLY A 139 -0.10 5.45 -8.60
C GLY A 139 -0.84 5.32 -7.27
N LEU A 140 -2.13 5.68 -7.28
CA LEU A 140 -2.97 5.63 -6.09
C LEU A 140 -4.16 4.70 -6.31
N HIS A 141 -4.51 3.96 -5.25
CA HIS A 141 -5.78 3.25 -5.12
C HIS A 141 -6.54 3.85 -3.93
N CYS A 142 -7.82 4.20 -4.11
CA CYS A 142 -8.61 4.81 -3.05
C CYS A 142 -9.86 3.98 -2.73
N GLU A 143 -10.20 3.92 -1.45
CA GLU A 143 -11.49 3.45 -1.00
C GLU A 143 -12.49 4.62 -1.14
N HIS A 144 -13.61 4.38 -1.84
CA HIS A 144 -14.51 5.45 -2.28
C HIS A 144 -15.45 5.99 -1.19
N SER A 145 -15.68 5.24 -0.10
CA SER A 145 -16.49 5.74 1.01
C SER A 145 -15.79 6.81 1.84
N TRP A 146 -14.45 6.84 1.81
CA TRP A 146 -13.64 7.82 2.52
C TRP A 146 -13.63 9.21 1.88
N GLY A 147 -13.55 9.29 0.55
CA GLY A 147 -13.35 10.57 -0.14
C GLY A 147 -13.64 10.53 -1.64
N ASP A 148 -13.78 11.72 -2.23
CA ASP A 148 -13.98 11.86 -3.67
C ASP A 148 -12.64 11.95 -4.44
N GLY A 149 -12.72 11.86 -5.76
CA GLY A 149 -11.55 11.96 -6.63
C GLY A 149 -10.85 13.32 -6.59
N VAL A 150 -11.52 14.39 -6.17
CA VAL A 150 -10.95 15.74 -6.10
C VAL A 150 -9.91 15.82 -4.99
N ALA A 151 -10.17 15.18 -3.84
CA ALA A 151 -9.22 15.10 -2.75
C ALA A 151 -7.91 14.40 -3.18
N LEU A 152 -8.00 13.29 -3.91
CA LEU A 152 -6.84 12.56 -4.43
C LEU A 152 -6.07 13.34 -5.49
N LEU A 153 -6.78 13.97 -6.43
CA LEU A 153 -6.14 14.80 -7.45
C LEU A 153 -5.39 15.97 -6.83
N ARG A 154 -5.94 16.58 -5.78
CA ARG A 154 -5.26 17.63 -5.05
C ARG A 154 -3.98 17.11 -4.40
N PHE A 155 -4.03 15.95 -3.75
CA PHE A 155 -2.86 15.31 -3.16
C PHE A 155 -1.77 15.03 -4.21
N CYS A 156 -2.12 14.46 -5.37
CA CYS A 156 -1.16 14.25 -6.46
C CYS A 156 -0.49 15.56 -6.90
N ASN A 157 -1.28 16.61 -7.11
CA ASN A 157 -0.78 17.92 -7.54
C ASN A 157 0.13 18.61 -6.51
N ASP A 158 0.00 18.28 -5.23
CA ASP A 158 0.86 18.83 -4.18
C ASP A 158 2.17 18.04 -4.02
N ILE A 159 2.22 16.78 -4.48
CA ILE A 159 3.44 15.95 -4.49
C ILE A 159 4.27 16.14 -5.76
N ASP A 160 3.63 16.42 -6.89
CA ASP A 160 4.30 16.60 -8.20
C ASP A 160 5.05 17.94 -8.33
N LYS A 161 5.05 18.79 -7.29
CA LYS A 161 5.72 20.10 -7.26
C LYS A 161 7.17 19.99 -6.80
#